data_AF-A0A4Q5N3G3-F1
#
_entry.id   AF-A0A4Q5N3G3-F1
#
_cell.length_a   1.000
_cell.length_b   1.000
_cell.length_c   1.000
_cell.angle_alpha   90.00
_cell.angle_beta   90.00
_cell.angle_gamma   90.00
#
_symmetry.space_group_name_H-M   'P 1'
#
loop_
_entity.id
_entity.type
_entity.pdbx_description
1 polymer ?
#
loop_
_entity_poly.entity_id
_entity_poly.type
_entity_poly.pdbx_seq_one_letter_code
_entity_poly.pdbx_strand_id
1 'polypeptide(L)'
;MSPAPPAQQAGPPATVPSPTHAPSGDDGGWGQLTPRVLAPAVGGLVLAAAVWAVGLPAEPQVFGAPLADLTIPVAILLGLAGLWLAGWTATTREPWRVVDIVTASVLGVAGGFLFVLWNLSWEVLKAPLAAFPPASGLGVGVWLVPGVLGALIIRKPGAAVYTELVAAVVSALVGNQWGFATVWYGLLEGLGPEVVFAILLYRRFGLGAAIGGGAGAGVVVGLLDTFLYYPEFSPTFKVAYIAATIVSGVVIAGIGSWALTKALARTGALASLASGRDARRV
;
A
#
# COMPACT_ATOMS: atom_id res chain seq x y z
N MET A 1 7.05 -53.59 70.74
CA MET A 1 7.86 -52.37 70.59
C MET A 1 8.17 -52.22 69.11
N SER A 2 7.41 -51.38 68.40
CA SER A 2 7.62 -51.12 66.95
C SER A 2 8.66 -50.02 66.76
N PRO A 3 9.47 -50.04 65.69
CA PRO A 3 10.52 -49.04 65.49
C PRO A 3 9.93 -47.71 64.99
N ALA A 4 10.53 -46.60 65.42
CA ALA A 4 10.16 -45.26 64.99
C ALA A 4 10.50 -45.02 63.50
N PRO A 5 9.70 -44.20 62.78
CA PRO A 5 9.94 -43.91 61.37
C PRO A 5 11.13 -42.94 61.19
N PRO A 6 11.85 -43.00 60.05
CA PRO A 6 13.04 -42.20 59.82
C PRO A 6 12.72 -40.71 59.59
N ALA A 7 13.60 -39.84 60.08
CA ALA A 7 13.50 -38.39 59.96
C ALA A 7 13.62 -37.93 58.49
N GLN A 8 12.63 -37.17 58.03
CA GLN A 8 12.67 -36.49 56.73
C GLN A 8 13.74 -35.39 56.75
N GLN A 9 14.70 -35.49 55.82
CA GLN A 9 15.67 -34.42 55.56
C GLN A 9 14.95 -33.27 54.85
N ALA A 10 15.01 -32.07 55.43
CA ALA A 10 14.54 -30.85 54.80
C ALA A 10 15.48 -30.48 53.63
N GLY A 11 14.92 -30.37 52.43
CA GLY A 11 15.65 -29.87 51.26
C GLY A 11 16.05 -28.39 51.41
N PRO A 12 17.05 -27.91 50.65
CA PRO A 12 17.56 -26.54 50.75
C PRO A 12 16.46 -25.51 50.40
N PRO A 13 16.49 -24.31 51.01
CA PRO A 13 15.49 -23.29 50.79
C PRO A 13 15.49 -22.80 49.34
N ALA A 14 14.30 -22.61 48.77
CA ALA A 14 14.11 -22.09 47.43
C ALA A 14 14.73 -20.69 47.30
N THR A 15 15.64 -20.52 46.35
CA THR A 15 16.22 -19.22 45.99
C THR A 15 15.14 -18.33 45.38
N VAL A 16 14.80 -17.25 46.07
CA VAL A 16 13.91 -16.19 45.54
C VAL A 16 14.63 -15.50 44.37
N PRO A 17 14.04 -15.42 43.17
CA PRO A 17 14.65 -14.68 42.07
C PRO A 17 14.65 -13.18 42.40
N SER A 18 15.81 -12.54 42.28
CA SER A 18 15.94 -11.08 42.40
C SER A 18 15.01 -10.37 41.41
N PRO A 19 14.38 -9.24 41.77
CA PRO A 19 13.55 -8.48 40.85
C PRO A 19 14.42 -8.01 39.68
N THR A 20 14.14 -8.54 38.49
CA THR A 20 14.72 -8.06 37.24
C THR A 20 14.38 -6.58 37.09
N HIS A 21 15.41 -5.76 36.89
CA HIS A 21 15.27 -4.36 36.51
C HIS A 21 14.17 -4.22 35.46
N ALA A 22 13.10 -3.49 35.79
CA ALA A 22 12.13 -3.04 34.81
C ALA A 22 12.89 -2.25 33.73
N PRO A 23 12.61 -2.45 32.43
CA PRO A 23 13.18 -1.60 31.41
C PRO A 23 12.80 -0.15 31.73
N SER A 24 13.82 0.68 31.93
CA SER A 24 13.68 2.13 31.98
C SER A 24 12.88 2.58 30.76
N GLY A 25 11.91 3.45 31.00
CA GLY A 25 10.89 3.84 30.04
C GLY A 25 11.45 4.14 28.64
N ASP A 26 10.81 3.54 27.64
CA ASP A 26 11.00 3.88 26.23
C ASP A 26 10.12 5.10 25.94
N ASP A 27 10.75 6.26 26.16
CA ASP A 27 10.62 7.50 25.43
C ASP A 27 9.89 7.35 24.08
N GLY A 28 8.76 8.06 23.95
CA GLY A 28 7.87 8.00 22.80
C GLY A 28 8.60 7.93 21.46
N GLY A 29 8.39 6.82 20.75
CA GLY A 29 9.11 6.31 19.57
C GLY A 29 9.14 7.17 18.30
N TRP A 30 9.16 8.49 18.43
CA TRP A 30 9.49 9.46 17.38
C TRP A 30 10.91 10.06 17.55
N GLY A 31 11.61 9.73 18.65
CA GLY A 31 12.81 10.46 19.10
C GLY A 31 14.11 10.22 18.34
N GLN A 32 14.30 9.08 17.65
CA GLN A 32 15.54 8.86 16.88
C GLN A 32 15.24 8.31 15.48
N LEU A 33 15.17 9.21 14.50
CA LEU A 33 15.32 8.87 13.08
C LEU A 33 16.75 8.32 12.88
N THR A 34 16.93 7.05 13.16
CA THR A 34 18.25 6.41 13.04
C THR A 34 18.70 6.42 11.57
N PRO A 35 20.03 6.42 11.29
CA PRO A 35 20.54 6.31 9.93
C PRO A 35 19.96 5.12 9.14
N ARG A 36 19.55 4.06 9.83
CA ARG A 36 18.90 2.87 9.24
C ARG A 36 17.54 3.16 8.62
N VAL A 37 16.79 4.14 9.15
CA VAL A 37 15.48 4.55 8.63
C VAL A 37 15.65 5.62 7.54
N LEU A 38 16.59 6.56 7.71
CA LEU A 38 16.78 7.66 6.76
C LEU A 38 17.52 7.25 5.48
N ALA A 39 18.50 6.35 5.57
CA ALA A 39 19.30 5.92 4.43
C ALA A 39 18.48 5.40 3.23
N PRO A 40 17.47 4.50 3.39
CA PRO A 40 16.69 4.05 2.25
C PRO A 40 15.83 5.16 1.62
N ALA A 41 15.26 6.07 2.43
CA ALA A 41 14.48 7.20 1.92
C ALA A 41 15.36 8.16 1.09
N VAL A 42 16.49 8.58 1.65
CA VAL A 42 17.43 9.47 0.96
C VAL A 42 18.01 8.79 -0.28
N GLY A 43 18.42 7.53 -0.16
CA GLY A 43 18.96 6.76 -1.29
C GLY A 43 17.94 6.62 -2.43
N GLY A 44 16.68 6.31 -2.12
CA GLY A 44 15.61 6.23 -3.12
C GLY A 44 15.34 7.56 -3.82
N LEU A 45 15.30 8.67 -3.07
CA LEU A 45 15.11 10.00 -3.64
C LEU A 45 16.30 10.46 -4.50
N VAL A 46 17.54 10.15 -4.09
CA VAL A 46 18.74 10.47 -4.87
C VAL A 46 18.76 9.66 -6.17
N LEU A 47 18.45 8.37 -6.11
CA LEU A 47 18.36 7.52 -7.30
C LEU A 47 17.23 7.98 -8.23
N ALA A 48 16.07 8.34 -7.67
CA ALA A 48 14.96 8.91 -8.43
C ALA A 48 15.38 10.19 -9.16
N ALA A 49 16.04 11.12 -8.47
CA ALA A 49 16.54 12.36 -9.06
C ALA A 49 17.61 12.11 -10.14
N ALA A 50 18.49 11.14 -9.92
CA ALA A 50 19.50 10.75 -10.90
C ALA A 50 18.87 10.18 -12.17
N VAL A 51 17.91 9.24 -12.04
CA VAL A 51 17.20 8.68 -13.19
C VAL A 51 16.40 9.77 -13.91
N TRP A 52 15.73 10.66 -13.17
CA TRP A 52 14.99 11.78 -13.76
C TRP A 52 15.90 12.72 -14.55
N ALA A 53 17.08 13.05 -14.02
CA ALA A 53 18.00 13.99 -14.64
C ALA A 53 18.75 13.41 -15.85
N VAL A 54 19.11 12.13 -15.78
CA VAL A 54 19.90 11.46 -16.83
C VAL A 54 19.01 10.89 -17.94
N GLY A 55 17.83 10.39 -17.58
CA GLY A 55 16.98 9.63 -18.48
C GLY A 55 17.44 8.18 -18.65
N LEU A 56 16.50 7.30 -19.01
CA LEU A 56 16.82 5.96 -19.50
C LEU A 56 17.17 6.00 -21.00
N PRO A 57 18.05 5.11 -21.48
CA PRO A 57 18.41 5.07 -22.88
C PRO A 57 17.20 4.71 -23.76
N ALA A 58 17.19 5.16 -25.02
CA ALA A 58 16.12 4.82 -25.96
C ALA A 58 16.11 3.31 -26.33
N GLU A 59 17.26 2.64 -26.23
CA GLU A 59 17.43 1.22 -26.55
C GLU A 59 18.08 0.47 -25.38
N PRO A 60 17.70 -0.80 -25.12
CA PRO A 60 16.74 -1.61 -25.88
C PRO A 60 15.27 -1.24 -25.64
N GLN A 61 14.39 -1.64 -26.57
CA GLN A 61 12.95 -1.62 -26.35
C GLN A 61 12.49 -2.73 -25.41
N VAL A 62 11.54 -2.42 -24.54
CA VAL A 62 10.96 -3.34 -23.56
C VAL A 62 9.45 -3.33 -23.76
N PHE A 63 8.89 -4.50 -24.10
CA PHE A 63 7.46 -4.67 -24.42
C PHE A 63 6.92 -3.74 -25.53
N GLY A 64 7.75 -3.44 -26.52
CA GLY A 64 7.36 -2.61 -27.67
C GLY A 64 7.39 -1.09 -27.40
N ALA A 65 7.89 -0.66 -26.24
CA ALA A 65 8.16 0.73 -25.92
C ALA A 65 9.66 0.96 -25.68
N PRO A 66 10.25 2.10 -26.10
CA PRO A 66 11.58 2.51 -25.71
C PRO A 66 11.74 2.54 -24.18
N LEU A 67 12.92 2.14 -23.69
CA LEU A 67 13.24 2.24 -22.25
C LEU A 67 13.13 3.69 -21.73
N ALA A 68 13.36 4.68 -22.59
CA ALA A 68 13.20 6.09 -22.28
C ALA A 68 11.79 6.43 -21.74
N ASP A 69 10.74 5.77 -22.23
CA ASP A 69 9.35 6.00 -21.80
C ASP A 69 9.12 5.57 -20.33
N LEU A 70 9.98 4.69 -19.81
CA LEU A 70 9.95 4.22 -18.43
C LEU A 70 10.75 5.12 -17.47
N THR A 71 11.41 6.18 -17.96
CA THR A 71 12.21 7.09 -17.11
C THR A 71 11.41 7.62 -15.93
N ILE A 72 10.21 8.13 -16.21
CA ILE A 72 9.34 8.73 -15.19
C ILE A 72 8.78 7.66 -14.24
N PRO A 73 8.17 6.55 -14.73
CA PRO A 73 7.78 5.43 -13.88
C PRO A 73 8.89 4.91 -12.97
N VAL A 74 10.12 4.75 -13.48
CA VAL A 74 11.26 4.26 -12.71
C VAL A 74 11.73 5.27 -11.67
N ALA A 75 11.77 6.56 -11.99
CA ALA A 75 12.10 7.59 -11.01
C ALA A 75 11.08 7.61 -9.85
N ILE A 76 9.79 7.53 -10.15
CA ILE A 76 8.72 7.46 -9.14
C ILE A 76 8.86 6.18 -8.30
N LEU A 77 9.08 5.03 -8.96
CA LEU A 77 9.29 3.74 -8.28
C LEU A 77 10.43 3.83 -7.26
N LEU A 78 11.58 4.37 -7.63
CA LEU A 78 12.75 4.47 -6.77
C LEU A 78 12.50 5.37 -5.56
N GLY A 79 11.84 6.52 -5.78
CA GLY A 79 11.49 7.45 -4.71
C GLY A 79 10.51 6.82 -3.71
N LEU A 80 9.42 6.23 -4.21
CA LEU A 80 8.41 5.59 -3.38
C LEU A 80 8.94 4.34 -2.68
N ALA A 81 9.75 3.52 -3.36
CA ALA A 81 10.38 2.34 -2.78
C ALA A 81 11.34 2.72 -1.65
N GLY A 82 12.10 3.82 -1.77
CA GLY A 82 12.95 4.33 -0.69
C GLY A 82 12.15 4.73 0.55
N LEU A 83 11.06 5.47 0.36
CA LEU A 83 10.14 5.86 1.44
C LEU A 83 9.45 4.65 2.08
N TRP A 84 9.04 3.69 1.26
CA TRP A 84 8.46 2.44 1.71
C TRP A 84 9.46 1.62 2.53
N LEU A 85 10.69 1.45 2.06
CA LEU A 85 11.76 0.74 2.75
C LEU A 85 12.11 1.41 4.10
N ALA A 86 12.07 2.74 4.17
CA ALA A 86 12.25 3.48 5.42
C ALA A 86 11.20 3.08 6.47
N GLY A 87 9.90 3.10 6.12
CA GLY A 87 8.86 2.63 7.05
C GLY A 87 8.90 1.13 7.34
N TRP A 88 9.30 0.32 6.35
CA TRP A 88 9.47 -1.12 6.50
C TRP A 88 10.61 -1.49 7.47
N THR A 89 11.68 -0.68 7.54
CA THR A 89 12.78 -0.86 8.50
C THR A 89 12.45 -0.34 9.89
N ALA A 90 11.56 0.65 9.99
CA ALA A 90 11.16 1.26 11.25
C ALA A 90 10.14 0.42 12.06
N THR A 91 9.58 -0.65 11.50
CA THR A 91 8.45 -1.39 12.09
C THR A 91 8.82 -2.83 12.46
N THR A 92 8.38 -3.27 13.64
CA THR A 92 8.53 -4.68 14.07
C THR A 92 7.57 -5.56 13.28
N ARG A 93 8.11 -6.56 12.57
CA ARG A 93 7.35 -7.33 11.56
C ARG A 93 6.64 -8.52 12.18
N GLU A 94 5.33 -8.62 11.95
CA GLU A 94 4.68 -9.93 11.94
C GLU A 94 4.83 -10.55 10.55
N PRO A 95 5.40 -11.76 10.41
CA PRO A 95 5.53 -12.40 9.11
C PRO A 95 4.16 -12.62 8.47
N TRP A 96 4.09 -12.54 7.14
CA TRP A 96 2.88 -12.91 6.40
C TRP A 96 2.54 -14.37 6.68
N ARG A 97 1.29 -14.62 7.07
CA ARG A 97 0.77 -15.97 7.25
C ARG A 97 0.19 -16.44 5.91
N VAL A 98 0.06 -17.74 5.73
CA VAL A 98 -0.58 -18.32 4.54
C VAL A 98 -1.97 -17.72 4.32
N VAL A 99 -2.76 -17.55 5.38
CA VAL A 99 -4.10 -16.93 5.27
C VAL A 99 -4.04 -15.48 4.78
N ASP A 100 -3.00 -14.73 5.15
CA ASP A 100 -2.85 -13.34 4.71
C ASP A 100 -2.55 -13.29 3.21
N ILE A 101 -1.66 -14.17 2.73
CA ILE A 101 -1.33 -14.29 1.30
C ILE A 101 -2.58 -14.71 0.52
N VAL A 102 -3.25 -15.78 0.94
CA VAL A 102 -4.45 -16.29 0.25
C VAL A 102 -5.56 -15.23 0.21
N THR A 103 -5.83 -14.53 1.31
CA THR A 103 -6.82 -13.45 1.30
C THR A 103 -6.40 -12.31 0.37
N ALA A 104 -5.13 -11.89 0.42
CA ALA A 104 -4.64 -10.84 -0.46
C ALA A 104 -4.74 -11.24 -1.94
N SER A 105 -4.43 -12.50 -2.29
CA SER A 105 -4.59 -13.00 -3.67
C SER A 105 -6.05 -12.98 -4.10
N VAL A 106 -6.98 -13.42 -3.25
CA VAL A 106 -8.43 -13.38 -3.55
C VAL A 106 -8.91 -11.94 -3.76
N LEU A 107 -8.49 -11.01 -2.90
CA LEU A 107 -8.80 -9.59 -3.05
C LEU A 107 -8.21 -9.01 -4.35
N GLY A 108 -6.97 -9.34 -4.67
CA GLY A 108 -6.32 -8.93 -5.90
C GLY A 108 -7.02 -9.46 -7.15
N VAL A 109 -7.38 -10.75 -7.18
CA VAL A 109 -8.14 -11.34 -8.30
C VAL A 109 -9.51 -10.68 -8.45
N ALA A 110 -10.24 -10.47 -7.35
CA ALA A 110 -11.51 -9.74 -7.38
C ALA A 110 -11.32 -8.29 -7.88
N GLY A 111 -10.25 -7.63 -7.46
CA GLY A 111 -9.82 -6.32 -7.97
C GLY A 111 -9.50 -6.33 -9.46
N GLY A 112 -8.89 -7.39 -9.97
CA GLY A 112 -8.61 -7.55 -11.40
C GLY A 112 -9.89 -7.64 -12.23
N PHE A 113 -10.92 -8.35 -11.75
CA PHE A 113 -12.23 -8.32 -12.40
C PHE A 113 -12.93 -6.97 -12.28
N LEU A 114 -12.76 -6.26 -11.16
CA LEU A 114 -13.21 -4.87 -11.02
C LEU A 114 -12.55 -3.98 -12.08
N PHE A 115 -11.25 -4.14 -12.33
CA PHE A 115 -10.53 -3.40 -13.38
C PHE A 115 -11.09 -3.73 -14.75
N VAL A 116 -11.30 -5.01 -15.08
CA VAL A 116 -11.89 -5.40 -16.37
C VAL A 116 -13.24 -4.72 -16.60
N LEU A 117 -14.13 -4.77 -15.60
CA LEU A 117 -15.44 -4.11 -15.70
C LEU A 117 -15.32 -2.60 -15.84
N TRP A 118 -14.39 -2.00 -15.10
CA TRP A 118 -14.18 -0.55 -15.14
C TRP A 118 -13.52 -0.10 -16.45
N ASN A 119 -12.60 -0.86 -17.01
CA ASN A 119 -11.97 -0.61 -18.32
C ASN A 119 -13.02 -0.54 -19.43
N LEU A 120 -13.98 -1.48 -19.43
CA LEU A 120 -15.11 -1.48 -20.37
C LEU A 120 -16.02 -0.27 -20.17
N SER A 121 -16.30 0.06 -18.91
CA SER A 121 -17.13 1.22 -18.55
C SER A 121 -16.46 2.54 -18.95
N TRP A 122 -15.15 2.62 -18.79
CA TRP A 122 -14.34 3.81 -19.04
C TRP A 122 -14.43 4.29 -20.50
N GLU A 123 -14.44 3.36 -21.46
CA GLU A 123 -14.55 3.68 -22.88
C GLU A 123 -15.85 4.42 -23.23
N VAL A 124 -16.94 4.12 -22.49
CA VAL A 124 -18.24 4.79 -22.64
C VAL A 124 -18.30 6.07 -21.80
N LEU A 125 -17.79 6.02 -20.57
CA LEU A 125 -17.91 7.09 -19.59
C LEU A 125 -16.94 8.26 -19.82
N LYS A 126 -15.85 8.06 -20.57
CA LYS A 126 -14.91 9.15 -20.89
C LYS A 126 -15.50 10.20 -21.84
N ALA A 127 -16.46 9.84 -22.68
CA ALA A 127 -17.09 10.74 -23.64
C ALA A 127 -17.80 11.94 -22.99
N PRO A 128 -18.71 11.78 -22.00
CA PRO A 128 -19.31 12.92 -21.30
C PRO A 128 -18.30 13.72 -20.46
N LEU A 129 -17.22 13.10 -19.99
CA LEU A 129 -16.16 13.77 -19.22
C LEU A 129 -15.25 14.65 -20.11
N ALA A 130 -15.31 14.51 -21.44
CA ALA A 130 -14.52 15.31 -22.36
C ALA A 130 -14.89 16.81 -22.34
N ALA A 131 -16.08 17.17 -21.86
CA ALA A 131 -16.51 18.57 -21.74
C ALA A 131 -15.70 19.37 -20.70
N PHE A 132 -15.13 18.68 -19.69
CA PHE A 132 -14.16 19.25 -18.77
C PHE A 132 -13.05 18.21 -18.55
N PRO A 133 -12.00 18.21 -19.39
CA PRO A 133 -11.07 17.08 -19.42
C PRO A 133 -10.39 16.75 -18.08
N PRO A 134 -10.15 17.70 -17.13
CA PRO A 134 -9.69 17.34 -15.79
C PRO A 134 -10.66 16.47 -14.98
N ALA A 135 -11.97 16.51 -15.25
CA ALA A 135 -12.96 15.66 -14.58
C ALA A 135 -12.75 14.17 -14.84
N SER A 136 -12.03 13.78 -15.89
CA SER A 136 -11.66 12.37 -16.09
C SER A 136 -10.86 11.82 -14.89
N GLY A 137 -10.08 12.65 -14.20
CA GLY A 137 -9.43 12.27 -12.94
C GLY A 137 -10.41 11.80 -11.85
N LEU A 138 -11.69 12.15 -11.91
CA LEU A 138 -12.70 11.70 -10.94
C LEU A 138 -13.06 10.22 -11.07
N GLY A 139 -12.78 9.58 -12.22
CA GLY A 139 -13.06 8.17 -12.44
C GLY A 139 -11.93 7.22 -12.04
N VAL A 140 -10.73 7.74 -11.73
CA VAL A 140 -9.56 6.87 -11.55
C VAL A 140 -9.62 6.04 -10.27
N GLY A 141 -10.33 6.53 -9.25
CA GLY A 141 -10.37 5.93 -7.92
C GLY A 141 -10.92 4.51 -7.86
N VAL A 142 -11.61 4.03 -8.90
CA VAL A 142 -12.07 2.63 -8.97
C VAL A 142 -10.88 1.68 -9.16
N TRP A 143 -9.88 2.06 -9.97
CA TRP A 143 -8.65 1.28 -10.11
C TRP A 143 -7.86 1.24 -8.80
N LEU A 144 -7.95 2.26 -7.95
CA LEU A 144 -7.14 2.36 -6.74
C LEU A 144 -7.70 1.56 -5.53
N VAL A 145 -8.89 0.96 -5.68
CA VAL A 145 -9.60 0.24 -4.60
C VAL A 145 -8.81 -0.96 -4.08
N PRO A 146 -8.28 -1.88 -4.92
CA PRO A 146 -7.66 -3.11 -4.43
C PRO A 146 -6.47 -2.85 -3.50
N GLY A 147 -5.63 -1.86 -3.79
CA GLY A 147 -4.49 -1.48 -2.98
C GLY A 147 -4.90 -0.98 -1.59
N VAL A 148 -5.81 0.00 -1.53
CA VAL A 148 -6.29 0.54 -0.26
C VAL A 148 -7.03 -0.54 0.55
N LEU A 149 -7.88 -1.34 -0.10
CA LEU A 149 -8.62 -2.42 0.54
C LEU A 149 -7.69 -3.51 1.10
N GLY A 150 -6.68 -3.91 0.33
CA GLY A 150 -5.67 -4.87 0.73
C GLY A 150 -4.94 -4.44 2.00
N ALA A 151 -4.51 -3.19 2.06
CA ALA A 151 -3.86 -2.63 3.25
C ALA A 151 -4.76 -2.64 4.48
N LEU A 152 -6.04 -2.24 4.33
CA LEU A 152 -7.00 -2.17 5.45
C LEU A 152 -7.37 -3.56 6.00
N ILE A 153 -7.44 -4.57 5.14
CA ILE A 153 -7.82 -5.93 5.50
C ILE A 153 -6.63 -6.72 6.05
N ILE A 154 -5.50 -6.73 5.35
CA ILE A 154 -4.32 -7.55 5.67
C ILE A 154 -3.48 -6.91 6.78
N ARG A 155 -3.38 -5.58 6.78
CA ARG A 155 -2.69 -4.78 7.81
C ARG A 155 -1.22 -5.13 8.01
N LYS A 156 -0.55 -5.48 6.92
CA LYS A 156 0.88 -5.80 6.91
C LYS A 156 1.61 -4.99 5.85
N PRO A 157 2.91 -4.72 6.06
CA PRO A 157 3.75 -4.15 5.03
C PRO A 157 3.71 -4.96 3.73
N GLY A 158 3.56 -4.26 2.62
CA GLY A 158 3.45 -4.77 1.25
C GLY A 158 2.03 -5.13 0.81
N ALA A 159 1.03 -5.03 1.69
CA ALA A 159 -0.32 -5.48 1.38
C ALA A 159 -0.99 -4.66 0.28
N ALA A 160 -0.77 -3.33 0.24
CA ALA A 160 -1.38 -2.48 -0.77
C ALA A 160 -0.77 -2.73 -2.15
N VAL A 161 0.56 -2.79 -2.20
CA VAL A 161 1.30 -3.09 -3.44
C VAL A 161 0.91 -4.46 -3.97
N TYR A 162 0.84 -5.47 -3.11
CA TYR A 162 0.56 -6.83 -3.54
C TYR A 162 -0.84 -6.97 -4.15
N THR A 163 -1.88 -6.44 -3.48
CA THR A 163 -3.26 -6.59 -3.98
C THR A 163 -3.48 -5.80 -5.27
N GLU A 164 -2.92 -4.60 -5.38
CA GLU A 164 -3.01 -3.78 -6.59
C GLU A 164 -2.28 -4.41 -7.77
N LEU A 165 -1.05 -4.91 -7.53
CA LEU A 165 -0.27 -5.57 -8.57
C LEU A 165 -0.96 -6.84 -9.08
N VAL A 166 -1.52 -7.67 -8.19
CA VAL A 166 -2.29 -8.85 -8.60
C VAL A 166 -3.52 -8.45 -9.41
N ALA A 167 -4.24 -7.39 -9.01
CA ALA A 167 -5.38 -6.87 -9.77
C ALA A 167 -4.97 -6.42 -11.18
N ALA A 168 -3.89 -5.64 -11.28
CA ALA A 168 -3.35 -5.16 -12.53
C ALA A 168 -2.88 -6.29 -13.45
N VAL A 169 -2.19 -7.31 -12.92
CA VAL A 169 -1.77 -8.49 -13.67
C VAL A 169 -2.98 -9.25 -14.21
N VAL A 170 -3.99 -9.50 -13.38
CA VAL A 170 -5.22 -10.19 -13.82
C VAL A 170 -5.91 -9.39 -14.93
N SER A 171 -6.04 -8.07 -14.79
CA SER A 171 -6.63 -7.21 -15.81
C SER A 171 -5.84 -7.23 -17.12
N ALA A 172 -4.51 -7.16 -17.05
CA ALA A 172 -3.63 -7.19 -18.22
C ALA A 172 -3.71 -8.55 -18.95
N LEU A 173 -3.82 -9.65 -18.20
CA LEU A 173 -3.95 -11.00 -18.77
C LEU A 173 -5.28 -11.23 -19.47
N VAL A 174 -6.38 -10.64 -18.96
CA VAL A 174 -7.67 -10.64 -19.66
C VAL A 174 -7.60 -9.81 -20.95
N GLY A 175 -6.74 -8.79 -20.97
CA GLY A 175 -6.52 -7.90 -22.09
C GLY A 175 -7.28 -6.59 -21.91
N ASN A 176 -6.56 -5.48 -22.08
CA ASN A 176 -7.11 -4.13 -22.05
C ASN A 176 -6.30 -3.21 -22.98
N GLN A 177 -6.78 -1.98 -23.19
CA GLN A 177 -6.21 -1.00 -24.11
C GLN A 177 -4.82 -0.47 -23.70
N TRP A 178 -4.42 -0.63 -22.43
CA TRP A 178 -3.12 -0.19 -21.91
C TRP A 178 -2.06 -1.30 -21.89
N GLY A 179 -2.47 -2.56 -22.08
CA GLY A 179 -1.56 -3.70 -22.17
C GLY A 179 -0.65 -3.82 -20.94
N PHE A 180 0.67 -4.00 -21.18
CA PHE A 180 1.66 -4.14 -20.12
C PHE A 180 1.77 -2.90 -19.20
N ALA A 181 1.35 -1.72 -19.67
CA ALA A 181 1.38 -0.52 -18.85
C ALA A 181 0.57 -0.66 -17.57
N THR A 182 -0.57 -1.35 -17.66
CA THR A 182 -1.43 -1.70 -16.51
C THR A 182 -0.63 -2.29 -15.34
N VAL A 183 0.34 -3.17 -15.63
CA VAL A 183 1.08 -3.91 -14.60
C VAL A 183 1.97 -2.98 -13.78
N TRP A 184 2.73 -2.11 -14.43
CA TRP A 184 3.59 -1.17 -13.71
C TRP A 184 2.82 0.02 -13.15
N TYR A 185 1.66 0.39 -13.72
CA TYR A 185 0.71 1.30 -13.08
C TYR A 185 0.26 0.73 -11.74
N GLY A 186 -0.25 -0.51 -11.70
CA GLY A 186 -0.69 -1.13 -10.44
C GLY A 186 0.42 -1.26 -9.39
N LEU A 187 1.68 -1.46 -9.80
CA LEU A 187 2.82 -1.43 -8.88
C LEU A 187 2.98 -0.03 -8.24
N LEU A 188 2.96 1.02 -9.05
CA LEU A 188 3.17 2.40 -8.59
C LEU A 188 1.97 2.93 -7.80
N GLU A 189 0.76 2.69 -8.31
CA GLU A 189 -0.50 3.03 -7.66
C GLU A 189 -0.62 2.36 -6.31
N GLY A 190 -0.21 1.08 -6.19
CA GLY A 190 -0.15 0.36 -4.93
C GLY A 190 0.91 0.87 -3.95
N LEU A 191 2.01 1.47 -4.45
CA LEU A 191 3.03 2.10 -3.60
C LEU A 191 2.53 3.41 -2.95
N GLY A 192 1.65 4.15 -3.62
CA GLY A 192 1.02 5.35 -3.07
C GLY A 192 0.39 5.16 -1.67
N PRO A 193 -0.62 4.28 -1.51
CA PRO A 193 -1.21 3.98 -0.22
C PRO A 193 -0.21 3.31 0.71
N GLU A 194 0.67 2.45 0.19
CA GLU A 194 1.67 1.74 0.98
C GLU A 194 2.62 2.70 1.72
N VAL A 195 3.08 3.78 1.08
CA VAL A 195 3.88 4.84 1.73
C VAL A 195 3.09 5.53 2.84
N VAL A 196 1.78 5.75 2.65
CA VAL A 196 0.93 6.34 3.69
C VAL A 196 0.80 5.40 4.90
N PHE A 197 0.57 4.11 4.69
CA PHE A 197 0.54 3.14 5.78
C PHE A 197 1.90 2.97 6.46
N ALA A 198 3.00 3.09 5.71
CA ALA A 198 4.36 3.12 6.22
C ALA A 198 4.61 4.35 7.13
N ILE A 199 4.14 5.55 6.76
CA ILE A 199 4.18 6.76 7.62
C ILE A 199 3.40 6.53 8.92
N LEU A 200 2.28 5.80 8.84
CA LEU A 200 1.48 5.39 10.00
C LEU A 200 2.07 4.17 10.74
N LEU A 201 3.27 3.74 10.35
CA LEU A 201 4.01 2.60 10.91
C LEU A 201 3.22 1.29 10.88
N TYR A 202 2.23 1.17 9.98
CA TYR A 202 1.28 0.06 9.93
C TYR A 202 0.55 -0.15 11.27
N ARG A 203 0.31 0.92 12.04
CA ARG A 203 -0.36 0.86 13.36
C ARG A 203 -1.80 1.38 13.32
N ARG A 204 -2.19 2.09 12.26
CA ARG A 204 -3.51 2.73 12.15
C ARG A 204 -4.18 2.35 10.83
N PHE A 205 -5.39 1.81 10.92
CA PHE A 205 -6.19 1.33 9.77
C PHE A 205 -7.65 1.82 9.84
N GLY A 206 -7.89 2.94 10.52
CA GLY A 206 -9.20 3.59 10.59
C GLY A 206 -9.52 4.43 9.35
N LEU A 207 -10.64 5.16 9.38
CA LEU A 207 -11.09 6.00 8.28
C LEU A 207 -10.03 7.00 7.80
N GLY A 208 -9.32 7.66 8.72
CA GLY A 208 -8.25 8.60 8.36
C GLY A 208 -7.09 7.94 7.60
N ALA A 209 -6.72 6.71 7.95
CA ALA A 209 -5.70 5.95 7.23
C ALA A 209 -6.19 5.54 5.84
N ALA A 210 -7.48 5.18 5.71
CA ALA A 210 -8.09 4.87 4.43
C ALA A 210 -8.15 6.09 3.50
N ILE A 211 -8.58 7.25 4.03
CA ILE A 211 -8.57 8.53 3.29
C ILE A 211 -7.15 8.88 2.86
N GLY A 212 -6.17 8.77 3.75
CA GLY A 212 -4.77 9.01 3.43
C GLY A 212 -4.26 8.06 2.35
N GLY A 213 -4.54 6.76 2.46
CA GLY A 213 -4.15 5.77 1.48
C GLY A 213 -4.75 6.05 0.10
N GLY A 214 -6.05 6.36 0.04
CA GLY A 214 -6.71 6.77 -1.20
C GLY A 214 -6.14 8.05 -1.80
N ALA A 215 -5.83 9.06 -0.98
CA ALA A 215 -5.14 10.27 -1.44
C ALA A 215 -3.74 9.95 -1.99
N GLY A 216 -2.97 9.09 -1.31
CA GLY A 216 -1.64 8.66 -1.75
C GLY A 216 -1.68 7.97 -3.11
N ALA A 217 -2.62 7.05 -3.31
CA ALA A 217 -2.86 6.42 -4.61
C ALA A 217 -3.23 7.46 -5.69
N GLY A 218 -4.13 8.39 -5.35
CA GLY A 218 -4.57 9.47 -6.24
C GLY A 218 -3.45 10.43 -6.67
N VAL A 219 -2.51 10.75 -5.76
CA VAL A 219 -1.32 11.52 -6.08
C VAL A 219 -0.45 10.79 -7.10
N VAL A 220 -0.21 9.49 -6.90
CA VAL A 220 0.68 8.72 -7.78
C VAL A 220 0.12 8.64 -9.20
N VAL A 221 -1.15 8.24 -9.35
CA VAL A 221 -1.78 8.16 -10.69
C VAL A 221 -1.87 9.54 -11.34
N GLY A 222 -2.23 10.59 -10.58
CA GLY A 222 -2.32 11.95 -11.10
C GLY A 222 -0.98 12.48 -11.63
N LEU A 223 0.13 12.17 -10.95
CA LEU A 223 1.47 12.50 -11.41
C LEU A 223 1.83 11.70 -12.67
N LEU A 224 1.61 10.37 -12.67
CA LEU A 224 1.87 9.52 -13.83
C LEU A 224 1.13 10.03 -15.07
N ASP A 225 -0.18 10.24 -14.98
CA ASP A 225 -0.99 10.68 -16.11
C ASP A 225 -0.59 12.07 -16.60
N THR A 226 -0.27 12.98 -15.67
CA THR A 226 0.21 14.33 -16.01
C THR A 226 1.48 14.31 -16.84
N PHE A 227 2.39 13.37 -16.57
CA PHE A 227 3.66 13.27 -17.27
C PHE A 227 3.59 12.41 -18.54
N LEU A 228 2.73 11.40 -18.55
CA LEU A 228 2.67 10.41 -19.64
C LEU A 228 1.58 10.72 -20.67
N TYR A 229 0.42 11.19 -20.22
CA TYR A 229 -0.73 11.46 -21.09
C TYR A 229 -0.96 12.96 -21.32
N TYR A 230 -0.54 13.82 -20.39
CA TYR A 230 -0.73 15.27 -20.48
C TYR A 230 0.57 16.11 -20.41
N PRO A 231 1.69 15.69 -21.04
CA PRO A 231 2.97 16.39 -20.89
C PRO A 231 2.92 17.85 -21.35
N GLU A 232 2.19 18.14 -22.43
CA GLU A 232 2.09 19.48 -23.04
C GLU A 232 0.99 20.37 -22.44
N PHE A 233 0.19 19.84 -21.52
CA PHE A 233 -0.92 20.60 -20.93
C PHE A 233 -0.40 21.64 -19.93
N SER A 234 -1.19 22.71 -19.75
CA SER A 234 -0.82 23.81 -18.86
C SER A 234 -0.65 23.36 -17.40
N PRO A 235 0.19 24.04 -16.59
CA PRO A 235 0.34 23.71 -15.17
C PRO A 235 -0.99 23.73 -14.41
N THR A 236 -1.87 24.68 -14.74
CA THR A 236 -3.22 24.77 -14.14
C THR A 236 -4.05 23.53 -14.42
N PHE A 237 -4.01 23.01 -15.66
CA PHE A 237 -4.68 21.76 -16.01
C PHE A 237 -4.17 20.59 -15.18
N LYS A 238 -2.84 20.45 -15.10
CA LYS A 238 -2.17 19.37 -14.37
C LYS A 238 -2.54 19.38 -12.89
N VAL A 239 -2.52 20.55 -12.26
CA VAL A 239 -2.95 20.73 -10.86
C VAL A 239 -4.42 20.35 -10.67
N ALA A 240 -5.30 20.78 -11.58
CA ALA A 240 -6.72 20.44 -11.51
C ALA A 240 -6.96 18.93 -11.69
N TYR A 241 -6.22 18.29 -12.61
CA TYR A 241 -6.28 16.86 -12.85
C TYR A 241 -5.82 16.07 -11.61
N ILE A 242 -4.66 16.40 -11.05
CA ILE A 242 -4.13 15.78 -9.83
C ILE A 242 -5.10 15.98 -8.64
N ALA A 243 -5.71 17.16 -8.52
CA ALA A 243 -6.73 17.38 -7.50
C ALA A 243 -7.95 16.45 -7.70
N ALA A 244 -8.40 16.26 -8.95
CA ALA A 244 -9.48 15.35 -9.27
C ALA A 244 -9.13 13.89 -8.95
N THR A 245 -7.92 13.42 -9.28
CA THR A 245 -7.48 12.06 -8.94
C THR A 245 -7.35 11.83 -7.45
N ILE A 246 -6.88 12.83 -6.69
CA ILE A 246 -6.86 12.79 -5.22
C ILE A 246 -8.27 12.68 -4.66
N VAL A 247 -9.20 13.52 -5.13
CA VAL A 247 -10.60 13.47 -4.68
C VAL A 247 -11.21 12.10 -4.99
N SER A 248 -10.99 11.58 -6.19
CA SER A 248 -11.44 10.24 -6.59
C SER A 248 -10.86 9.15 -5.68
N GLY A 249 -9.54 9.18 -5.45
CA GLY A 249 -8.85 8.25 -4.58
C GLY A 249 -9.36 8.32 -3.14
N VAL A 250 -9.58 9.51 -2.59
CA VAL A 250 -10.15 9.69 -1.24
C VAL A 250 -11.55 9.10 -1.15
N VAL A 251 -12.44 9.45 -2.08
CA VAL A 251 -13.86 9.09 -2.00
C VAL A 251 -14.08 7.61 -2.35
N ILE A 252 -13.55 7.16 -3.48
CA ILE A 252 -13.80 5.82 -3.99
C ILE A 252 -12.87 4.81 -3.33
N ALA A 253 -11.55 5.01 -3.43
CA ALA A 253 -10.60 4.04 -2.90
C ALA A 253 -10.48 4.12 -1.38
N GLY A 254 -10.43 5.32 -0.79
CA GLY A 254 -10.30 5.52 0.65
C GLY A 254 -11.58 5.16 1.41
N ILE A 255 -12.58 6.02 1.30
CA ILE A 255 -13.85 5.86 2.03
C ILE A 255 -14.57 4.59 1.56
N GLY A 256 -14.60 4.31 0.26
CA GLY A 256 -15.22 3.09 -0.28
C GLY A 256 -14.57 1.80 0.24
N SER A 257 -13.23 1.69 0.23
CA SER A 257 -12.57 0.49 0.78
C SER A 257 -12.73 0.35 2.28
N TRP A 258 -12.79 1.46 3.03
CA TRP A 258 -13.11 1.41 4.46
C TRP A 258 -14.54 0.92 4.71
N ALA A 259 -15.51 1.40 3.94
CA ALA A 259 -16.89 0.94 4.02
C ALA A 259 -16.99 -0.56 3.66
N LEU A 260 -16.30 -0.99 2.59
CA LEU A 260 -16.25 -2.38 2.15
C LEU A 260 -15.60 -3.28 3.21
N THR A 261 -14.50 -2.84 3.83
CA THR A 261 -13.86 -3.56 4.93
C THR A 261 -14.84 -3.81 6.08
N LYS A 262 -15.63 -2.80 6.46
CA LYS A 262 -16.66 -2.97 7.51
C LYS A 262 -17.79 -3.89 7.08
N ALA A 263 -18.24 -3.81 5.83
CA ALA A 263 -19.26 -4.71 5.30
C ALA A 263 -18.79 -6.17 5.33
N LEU A 264 -17.57 -6.45 4.83
CA LEU A 264 -16.94 -7.77 4.85
C LEU A 264 -16.69 -8.28 6.27
N ALA A 265 -16.37 -7.40 7.22
CA ALA A 265 -16.21 -7.81 8.61
C ALA A 265 -17.52 -8.33 9.23
N ARG A 266 -18.66 -7.71 8.87
CA ARG A 266 -20.00 -8.12 9.35
C ARG A 266 -20.45 -9.48 8.82
N THR A 267 -19.92 -9.93 7.67
CA THR A 267 -20.23 -11.28 7.14
C THR A 267 -19.45 -12.39 7.84
N GLY A 268 -18.46 -12.04 8.67
CA GLY A 268 -17.55 -13.01 9.28
C GLY A 268 -16.41 -13.47 8.37
N ALA A 269 -16.39 -13.06 7.09
CA ALA A 269 -15.34 -13.44 6.13
C ALA A 269 -13.92 -13.06 6.60
N LEU A 270 -13.80 -11.99 7.40
CA LEU A 270 -12.51 -11.50 7.91
C LEU A 270 -12.15 -12.07 9.29
N ALA A 271 -12.87 -13.07 9.81
CA ALA A 271 -12.77 -13.46 11.22
C ALA A 271 -11.38 -13.97 11.65
N SER A 272 -10.60 -14.52 10.72
CA SER A 272 -9.22 -15.01 10.89
C SER A 272 -8.16 -13.90 10.85
N LEU A 273 -8.53 -12.69 10.43
CA LEU A 273 -7.65 -11.55 10.20
C LEU A 273 -7.74 -10.52 11.33
N ALA A 274 -6.73 -9.66 11.45
CA ALA A 274 -6.72 -8.57 12.41
C ALA A 274 -7.90 -7.60 12.19
N SER A 275 -8.23 -7.33 10.93
CA SER A 275 -9.36 -6.51 10.52
C SER A 275 -10.71 -7.01 11.05
N GLY A 276 -10.96 -8.32 11.04
CA GLY A 276 -12.19 -8.90 11.60
C GLY A 276 -12.21 -8.98 13.13
N ARG A 277 -11.04 -9.03 13.80
CA ARG A 277 -10.99 -9.01 15.28
C ARG A 277 -11.38 -7.65 15.86
N ASP A 278 -10.95 -6.56 15.22
CA ASP A 278 -11.28 -5.20 15.68
C ASP A 278 -12.75 -4.86 15.45
N ALA A 279 -13.33 -5.29 14.33
CA ALA A 279 -14.73 -5.05 14.01
C ALA A 279 -15.71 -5.73 14.99
N ARG A 280 -15.26 -6.72 15.77
CA ARG A 280 -16.05 -7.36 16.84
C ARG A 280 -15.95 -6.64 18.19
N ARG A 281 -15.03 -5.68 18.34
CA ARG A 281 -14.80 -4.93 19.58
C ARG A 281 -15.50 -3.57 19.60
N VAL A 282 -16.10 -3.17 18.49
CA VAL A 282 -16.87 -1.93 18.29
C VAL A 282 -18.35 -2.29 18.25
#